data_AF-J9R7K2-F1
#
_entry.id   AF-J9R7K2-F1
#
_cell.length_a   1.000
_cell.length_b   1.000
_cell.length_c   1.000
_cell.angle_alpha   90.00
_cell.angle_beta   90.00
_cell.angle_gamma   90.00
#
_symmetry.space_group_name_H-M   'P 1'
#
loop_
_entity.id
_entity.type
_entity.pdbx_description
1 polymer ?
#
loop_
_entity_poly.entity_id
_entity_poly.type
_entity_poly.pdbx_seq_one_letter_code
_entity_poly.pdbx_strand_id
1 'polypeptide(L)' 'MAGEQTGEDISEERDDYAIWEVVDREFAGEEFHCPVCELTLMGRDEIDAAGLDYIHEDQQEREMEYEPDYGND' A
#
# COMPACT_ATOMS: atom_id res chain seq x y z
N MET A 1 6.81 6.42 -9.15
CA MET A 1 5.48 6.99 -8.93
C MET A 1 5.46 7.56 -7.53
N ALA A 2 5.03 8.80 -7.36
CA ALA A 2 4.62 9.32 -6.06
C ALA A 2 3.11 9.08 -5.97
N GLY A 3 2.67 8.40 -4.91
CA GLY A 3 1.28 8.05 -4.70
C GLY A 3 0.91 8.17 -3.23
N GLU A 4 -0.34 8.49 -2.98
CA GLU A 4 -0.93 8.52 -1.64
C GLU A 4 -1.43 7.12 -1.30
N GLN A 5 -1.15 6.62 -0.09
CA GLN A 5 -1.76 5.38 0.39
C GLN A 5 -3.25 5.62 0.63
N THR A 6 -4.10 4.90 -0.11
CA THR A 6 -5.56 5.04 -0.05
C THR A 6 -6.23 3.93 0.74
N GLY A 7 -5.57 2.79 0.90
CA GLY A 7 -6.13 1.63 1.59
C GLY A 7 -5.08 0.76 2.27
N GLU A 8 -5.55 0.03 3.28
CA GLU A 8 -4.82 -1.04 3.94
C GLU A 8 -5.81 -2.11 4.40
N ASP A 9 -5.57 -3.36 4.01
CA ASP A 9 -6.23 -4.55 4.52
C ASP A 9 -5.20 -5.42 5.24
N ILE A 10 -5.52 -5.82 6.48
CA ILE A 10 -4.60 -6.58 7.34
C ILE A 10 -5.18 -7.96 7.60
N SER A 11 -4.37 -9.00 7.42
CA SER A 11 -4.70 -10.37 7.81
C SER A 11 -3.60 -10.96 8.68
N GLU A 12 -3.97 -11.87 9.58
CA GLU A 12 -3.05 -12.49 10.54
C GLU A 12 -2.74 -13.93 10.13
N GLU A 13 -1.45 -14.26 10.09
CA GLU A 13 -0.96 -15.63 9.91
C GLU A 13 -0.20 -16.07 11.16
N ARG A 14 -0.60 -17.22 11.72
CA ARG A 14 0.01 -17.78 12.94
C ARG A 14 0.94 -18.94 12.58
N ASP A 15 2.19 -18.81 13.00
CA ASP A 15 3.16 -19.91 13.03
C ASP A 15 3.33 -20.41 14.49
N ASP A 16 4.10 -21.50 14.67
CA ASP A 16 4.38 -22.08 16.00
C ASP A 16 5.17 -21.13 16.90
N TYR A 17 5.89 -20.16 16.32
CA TYR A 17 6.82 -19.28 17.03
C TYR A 17 6.45 -17.79 17.00
N ALA A 18 5.62 -17.35 16.05
CA ALA A 18 5.32 -15.95 15.82
C ALA A 18 3.93 -15.73 15.22
N ILE A 19 3.41 -14.52 15.39
CA ILE A 19 2.23 -14.02 14.68
C ILE A 19 2.72 -13.03 13.63
N TRP A 20 2.36 -13.27 12.38
CA TRP A 20 2.66 -12.42 11.23
C TRP A 20 1.42 -11.66 10.82
N GLU A 21 1.57 -10.39 10.49
CA GLU A 21 0.55 -9.61 9.80
C GLU A 21 0.93 -9.49 8.33
N VAL A 22 0.05 -9.95 7.45
CA VAL A 22 0.08 -9.70 6.01
C VAL A 22 -0.75 -8.46 5.74
N VAL A 23 -0.09 -7.42 5.25
CA VAL A 23 -0.63 -6.07 5.05
C VAL A 23 -0.69 -5.80 3.54
N ASP A 24 -1.89 -5.83 2.98
CA ASP A 24 -2.16 -5.46 1.60
C ASP A 24 -2.44 -3.96 1.54
N ARG A 25 -1.64 -3.22 0.76
CA ARG A 25 -1.66 -1.74 0.69
C ARG A 25 -2.04 -1.28 -0.70
N GLU A 26 -2.96 -0.32 -0.76
CA GLU A 26 -3.35 0.34 -1.99
C GLU A 26 -2.80 1.77 -2.03
N PHE A 27 -2.24 2.16 -3.19
CA PHE A 27 -1.73 3.49 -3.44
C PHE A 27 -2.37 4.07 -4.70
N ALA A 28 -2.85 5.30 -4.62
CA ALA A 28 -3.32 6.06 -5.77
C ALA A 28 -2.23 7.03 -6.26
N GLY A 29 -1.80 6.86 -7.50
CA GLY A 29 -0.87 7.75 -8.19
C GLY A 29 -1.45 9.14 -8.39
N GLU A 30 -0.65 10.17 -8.11
CA GLU A 30 -1.04 11.58 -8.30
C GLU A 30 -0.29 12.25 -9.46
N GLU A 31 0.72 11.58 -10.02
CA GLU A 31 1.50 12.07 -11.15
C GLU A 31 1.91 10.89 -12.03
N PHE A 32 1.79 11.08 -13.34
CA PHE A 32 2.30 10.14 -14.34
C PHE A 32 3.30 10.82 -15.26
N HIS A 33 4.45 10.18 -15.49
CA HIS A 33 5.47 10.65 -16.40
C HIS A 33 5.84 9.54 -17.40
N CYS A 34 5.63 9.81 -18.70
CA CYS A 34 6.01 8.90 -19.77
C CYS A 34 7.45 9.17 -20.24
N PRO A 35 8.39 8.23 -20.11
CA PRO A 35 9.78 8.44 -20.51
C PRO A 35 10.00 8.44 -22.03
N VAL A 36 8.98 8.09 -22.84
CA VAL A 36 9.10 7.95 -24.31
C VAL A 36 8.67 9.22 -25.04
N CYS A 37 7.55 9.81 -24.63
CA CYS A 37 7.00 11.01 -25.26
C CYS A 37 7.01 12.24 -24.36
N GLU A 38 7.58 12.11 -23.14
CA GLU A 38 7.66 13.19 -22.14
C GLU A 38 6.29 13.73 -21.70
N LEU A 39 5.22 12.96 -21.91
CA LEU A 39 3.89 13.29 -21.40
C LEU A 39 3.92 13.30 -19.88
N THR A 40 3.43 14.39 -19.30
CA THR A 40 3.23 14.54 -17.86
C THR A 40 1.75 14.78 -17.60
N LEU A 41 1.16 13.95 -16.74
CA LEU A 41 -0.23 14.09 -16.27
C LEU A 41 -0.20 14.35 -14.77
N MET A 42 -1.01 15.31 -14.33
CA MET A 42 -1.08 15.78 -12.95
C MET A 42 -2.47 15.52 -12.38
N GLY A 43 -2.54 14.74 -11.32
CA GLY A 43 -3.77 14.40 -10.63
C GLY A 43 -4.54 13.24 -11.26
N ARG A 44 -5.44 12.68 -10.45
CA ARG A 44 -6.18 11.44 -10.76
C ARG A 44 -7.08 11.61 -12.00
N ASP A 45 -7.76 12.75 -12.14
CA ASP A 45 -8.68 13.00 -13.26
C ASP A 45 -7.99 12.96 -14.62
N GLU A 46 -6.77 13.51 -14.73
CA GLU A 46 -6.01 13.51 -15.99
C GLU A 46 -5.51 12.11 -16.34
N ILE A 47 -5.10 11.35 -15.33
CA ILE A 47 -4.61 9.97 -15.48
C ILE A 47 -5.76 9.03 -15.87
N ASP A 48 -6.92 9.16 -15.20
CA ASP A 48 -8.14 8.40 -15.51
C ASP A 48 -8.68 8.74 -16.92
N ALA A 49 -8.69 10.02 -17.30
CA ALA A 49 -9.09 10.45 -18.64
C ALA A 49 -8.16 9.91 -19.74
N ALA A 50 -6.88 9.65 -19.43
CA ALA A 50 -5.93 8.99 -20.33
C ALA A 50 -6.13 7.46 -20.40
N GLY A 51 -7.04 6.91 -19.59
CA GLY A 51 -7.28 5.47 -19.48
C GLY A 51 -6.11 4.72 -18.85
N LEU A 52 -5.29 5.41 -18.06
CA LEU A 52 -4.16 4.81 -17.35
C LEU A 52 -4.62 4.35 -15.97
N ASP A 53 -4.12 3.18 -15.57
CA ASP A 53 -4.29 2.72 -14.20
C ASP A 53 -3.40 3.56 -13.27
N TYR A 54 -4.00 4.07 -12.21
CA TYR A 54 -3.33 4.84 -11.17
C TYR A 54 -3.32 4.12 -9.83
N ILE A 55 -3.91 2.92 -9.73
CA ILE A 55 -3.90 2.11 -8.53
C ILE A 55 -2.68 1.19 -8.55
N HIS A 56 -1.94 1.21 -7.46
CA HIS A 56 -0.81 0.32 -7.23
C HIS A 56 -1.03 -0.44 -5.92
N GLU A 57 -0.92 -1.76 -5.98
CA GLU A 57 -1.02 -2.65 -4.83
C GLU A 57 0.36 -3.19 -4.45
N ASP A 58 0.63 -3.27 -3.14
CA ASP A 58 1.84 -3.86 -2.57
C ASP A 58 1.49 -4.65 -1.31
N GLN A 59 2.21 -5.74 -1.07
CA GLN A 59 2.03 -6.59 0.10
C GLN A 59 3.27 -6.56 0.98
N GLN A 60 3.06 -6.34 2.28
CA GLN A 60 4.10 -6.36 3.31
C GLN A 60 3.79 -7.40 4.38
N GLU A 61 4.81 -8.14 4.81
CA GLU A 61 4.74 -8.99 6.00
C GLU A 61 5.44 -8.29 7.17
N ARG A 62 4.80 -8.23 8.34
CA ARG A 62 5.40 -7.71 9.58
C ARG A 62 5.21 -8.69 10.74
N GLU A 63 6.28 -8.99 11.48
CA GLU A 63 6.21 -9.80 12.70
C GLU A 63 5.58 -8.95 13.80
N MET A 64 4.54 -9.46 14.46
CA MET A 64 3.89 -8.77 15.56
C MET A 64 4.80 -8.85 16.80
N GLU A 65 5.24 -7.70 17.31
CA GLU A 65 5.99 -7.66 18.57
C GLU A 65 5.10 -8.18 19.70
N TYR A 66 5.56 -9.20 20.42
CA TYR A 66 4.90 -9.69 21.61
C TYR A 66 4.97 -8.61 22.71
N GLU A 67 3.87 -7.90 22.95
CA GLU A 67 3.71 -7.12 24.17
C GLU A 67 3.35 -8.07 25.32
N PRO A 68 4.23 -8.29 26.31
CA PRO A 68 3.81 -8.97 27.53
C PRO A 68 2.70 -8.15 28.15
N ASP A 69 1.54 -8.79 28.34
CA ASP A 69 0.41 -8.24 29.07
C ASP A 69 0.90 -8.04 30.52
N TYR A 70 1.49 -6.88 30.81
CA TYR A 70 1.80 -6.44 32.16
C TYR A 70 0.44 -6.18 32.78
N GLY A 71 -0.20 -7.26 33.25
CA GLY A 71 -1.51 -7.27 33.86
C GLY A 71 -1.59 -6.16 34.89
N ASN A 72 -2.21 -5.05 34.50
CA ASN A 72 -2.72 -4.08 35.44
C ASN A 72 -4.06 -4.66 35.89
N ASP A 73 -3.99 -5.46 36.96
CA ASP A 73 -5.14 -5.78 37.81
C ASP A 73 -5.65 -4.49 38.50
#